data_AF-A0AA51M5J1-F1
#
_entry.id   AF-A0AA51M5J1-F1
#
_cell.length_a   1.000
_cell.length_b   1.000
_cell.length_c   1.000
_cell.angle_alpha   90.00
_cell.angle_beta   90.00
_cell.angle_gamma   90.00
#
_symmetry.space_group_name_H-M   'P 1'
#
loop_
_entity.id
_entity.type
_entity.pdbx_description
1 polymer ?
#
loop_
_entity_poly.entity_id
_entity_poly.type
_entity_poly.pdbx_seq_one_letter_code
_entity_poly.pdbx_strand_id
1 'polypeptide(L)'
;MEQFLNDYIERMRPAFFRLPEATAHEMASAFLAFRFGLYANAVRECTHAISGITDDGGQGALKKALIIVKAHAQDLDNSQVVADLSVTFSDAERHYIAINLPKEETEDPATLELDNALILLYTAAFIGSPDDELPLDEHQKFIARVLAGYKKVLGIE
;
A
#
# COMPACT_ATOMS: atom_id res chain seq x y z
N MET A 1 14.31 2.05 10.75
CA MET A 1 13.19 1.87 9.80
C MET A 1 12.50 3.16 9.44
N GLU A 2 12.38 4.15 10.33
CA GLU A 2 11.87 5.48 9.97
C GLU A 2 12.69 6.12 8.84
N GLN A 3 14.02 6.08 8.92
CA GLN A 3 14.89 6.56 7.82
C GLN A 3 14.61 5.81 6.50
N PHE A 4 14.50 4.48 6.54
CA PHE A 4 14.17 3.68 5.35
C PHE A 4 12.82 4.08 4.74
N LEU A 5 11.80 4.32 5.57
CA LEU A 5 10.50 4.81 5.12
C LEU A 5 10.63 6.19 4.47
N ASN A 6 11.37 7.11 5.07
CA ASN A 6 11.60 8.45 4.50
C ASN A 6 12.33 8.36 3.15
N ASP A 7 13.39 7.54 3.06
CA ASP A 7 14.13 7.31 1.82
C ASP A 7 13.21 6.71 0.73
N TYR A 8 12.32 5.80 1.12
CA TYR A 8 11.32 5.23 0.23
C TYR A 8 10.30 6.27 -0.26
N ILE A 9 9.76 7.11 0.63
CA ILE A 9 8.84 8.20 0.28
C ILE A 9 9.51 9.15 -0.71
N GLU A 10 10.75 9.57 -0.44
CA GLU A 10 11.50 10.46 -1.34
C GLU A 10 11.78 9.80 -2.70
N ARG A 11 12.10 8.51 -2.72
CA ARG A 11 12.25 7.73 -3.97
C ARG A 11 10.96 7.70 -4.79
N MET A 12 9.81 7.64 -4.13
CA MET A 12 8.48 7.56 -4.77
C MET A 12 7.91 8.94 -5.15
N ARG A 13 8.37 10.03 -4.53
CA ARG A 13 7.88 11.39 -4.78
C ARG A 13 7.79 11.78 -6.26
N PRO A 14 8.79 11.51 -7.13
CA PRO A 14 8.69 11.85 -8.55
C PRO A 14 7.58 11.10 -9.29
N ALA A 15 7.26 9.88 -8.86
CA ALA A 15 6.23 9.06 -9.49
C ALA A 15 4.81 9.51 -9.09
N PHE A 16 4.65 10.04 -7.87
CA PHE A 16 3.33 10.31 -7.28
C PHE A 16 3.00 11.79 -7.07
N PHE A 17 3.96 12.70 -7.24
CA PHE A 17 3.73 14.15 -7.09
C PHE A 17 2.60 14.71 -7.97
N ARG A 18 2.30 14.06 -9.10
CA ARG A 18 1.23 14.49 -10.02
C ARG A 18 -0.10 13.76 -9.82
N LEU A 19 -0.25 12.97 -8.75
CA LEU A 19 -1.53 12.35 -8.45
C LEU A 19 -2.58 13.45 -8.23
N PRO A 20 -3.78 13.31 -8.83
CA PRO A 20 -4.89 14.16 -8.47
C PRO A 20 -5.15 14.06 -6.97
N GLU A 21 -5.33 15.21 -6.31
CA GLU A 21 -5.56 15.28 -4.87
C GLU A 21 -6.75 14.41 -4.42
N ALA A 22 -7.85 14.43 -5.18
CA ALA A 22 -9.01 13.58 -4.91
C ALA A 22 -8.65 12.08 -4.92
N THR A 23 -7.80 11.65 -5.85
CA THR A 23 -7.34 10.25 -5.92
C THR A 23 -6.41 9.92 -4.75
N ALA A 24 -5.54 10.84 -4.35
CA ALA A 24 -4.68 10.65 -3.17
C ALA A 24 -5.51 10.59 -1.88
N HIS A 25 -6.56 11.40 -1.76
CA HIS A 25 -7.50 11.36 -0.65
C HIS A 25 -8.27 10.04 -0.57
N GLU A 26 -8.72 9.51 -1.71
CA GLU A 26 -9.36 8.19 -1.76
C GLU A 26 -8.39 7.07 -1.33
N MET A 27 -7.10 7.18 -1.67
CA MET A 27 -6.05 6.26 -1.18
C MET A 27 -5.85 6.38 0.34
N ALA A 28 -5.83 7.60 0.88
CA ALA A 28 -5.75 7.84 2.32
C ALA A 28 -6.95 7.19 3.03
N SER A 29 -8.16 7.42 2.52
CA SER A 29 -9.41 6.89 3.05
C SER A 29 -9.43 5.36 3.02
N ALA A 30 -8.99 4.74 1.92
CA ALA A 30 -8.87 3.29 1.82
C ALA A 30 -7.88 2.71 2.83
N PHE A 31 -6.68 3.31 2.95
CA PHE A 31 -5.66 2.91 3.91
C PHE A 31 -6.16 3.00 5.35
N LEU A 32 -6.74 4.14 5.73
CA LEU A 32 -7.25 4.38 7.08
C LEU A 32 -8.41 3.43 7.41
N ALA A 33 -9.37 3.25 6.49
CA ALA A 33 -10.49 2.33 6.68
C ALA A 33 -10.00 0.89 6.92
N PHE A 34 -9.05 0.42 6.10
CA PHE A 34 -8.44 -0.91 6.29
C PHE A 34 -7.75 -1.00 7.65
N ARG A 35 -6.96 0.02 8.00
CA ARG A 35 -6.20 0.09 9.25
C ARG A 35 -7.08 0.06 10.48
N PHE A 36 -8.27 0.65 10.43
CA PHE A 36 -9.25 0.64 11.52
C PHE A 36 -10.18 -0.59 11.51
N GLY A 37 -9.99 -1.54 10.58
CA GLY A 37 -10.82 -2.73 10.47
C GLY A 37 -12.22 -2.45 9.91
N LEU A 38 -12.41 -1.30 9.26
CA LEU A 38 -13.66 -0.92 8.59
C LEU A 38 -13.66 -1.50 7.16
N TYR A 39 -13.65 -2.83 7.05
CA TYR A 39 -13.34 -3.51 5.79
C TYR A 39 -14.34 -3.23 4.66
N ALA A 40 -15.64 -3.22 4.94
CA ALA A 40 -16.64 -2.79 3.96
C ALA A 40 -16.39 -1.36 3.43
N ASN A 41 -15.91 -0.44 4.27
CA ASN A 41 -15.54 0.91 3.84
C ASN A 41 -14.26 0.87 3.00
N ALA A 42 -13.25 0.10 3.40
CA ALA A 42 -12.03 -0.06 2.63
C ALA A 42 -12.32 -0.58 1.20
N VAL A 43 -13.21 -1.58 1.07
CA VAL A 43 -13.67 -2.09 -0.24
C VAL A 43 -14.30 -0.97 -1.08
N ARG A 44 -15.15 -0.14 -0.48
CA ARG A 44 -15.79 0.99 -1.16
C ARG A 44 -14.77 2.03 -1.63
N GLU A 45 -13.89 2.48 -0.75
CA GLU A 45 -12.88 3.49 -1.11
C GLU A 45 -11.88 2.98 -2.14
N CYS A 46 -11.43 1.72 -2.03
CA CYS A 46 -10.60 1.13 -3.07
C CYS A 46 -11.31 1.11 -4.43
N THR A 47 -12.62 0.82 -4.45
CA THR A 47 -13.39 0.79 -5.70
C THR A 47 -13.47 2.19 -6.34
N HIS A 48 -13.66 3.23 -5.55
CA HIS A 48 -13.64 4.62 -6.03
C HIS A 48 -12.27 4.98 -6.58
N ALA A 49 -11.20 4.79 -5.80
CA ALA A 49 -9.84 5.10 -6.19
C ALA A 49 -9.42 4.38 -7.50
N ILE A 50 -9.74 3.09 -7.64
CA ILE A 50 -9.41 2.30 -8.85
C ILE A 50 -10.02 2.91 -10.11
N SER A 51 -11.19 3.52 -10.02
CA SER A 51 -11.89 4.10 -11.17
C SER A 51 -11.20 5.34 -11.74
N GLY A 52 -10.39 6.03 -10.94
CA GLY A 52 -9.67 7.24 -11.31
C GLY A 52 -8.23 7.02 -11.78
N ILE A 53 -7.72 5.79 -11.77
CA ILE A 53 -6.29 5.49 -11.97
C ILE A 53 -6.04 4.75 -13.30
N THR A 54 -4.98 5.17 -13.99
CA THR A 54 -4.53 4.57 -15.25
C THR A 54 -3.64 3.34 -15.03
N ASP A 55 -3.49 2.51 -16.06
CA ASP A 55 -2.74 1.23 -15.98
C ASP A 55 -1.22 1.36 -16.28
N ASP A 56 -0.66 2.57 -16.23
CA ASP A 56 0.74 2.84 -16.63
C ASP A 56 1.67 3.23 -15.47
N GLY A 57 2.90 2.71 -15.51
CA GLY A 57 3.97 3.05 -14.59
C GLY A 57 3.57 2.97 -13.11
N GLY A 58 3.82 4.05 -12.37
CA GLY A 58 3.49 4.13 -10.94
C GLY A 58 2.00 4.11 -10.65
N GLN A 59 1.15 4.59 -11.57
CA GLN A 59 -0.30 4.50 -11.44
C GLN A 59 -0.79 3.05 -11.56
N GLY A 60 -0.21 2.27 -12.46
CA GLY A 60 -0.46 0.83 -12.54
C GLY A 60 -0.15 0.10 -11.23
N ALA A 61 0.99 0.41 -10.61
CA ALA A 61 1.35 -0.14 -9.30
C ALA A 61 0.36 0.28 -8.19
N LEU A 62 -0.10 1.53 -8.18
CA LEU A 62 -1.11 1.99 -7.22
C LEU A 62 -2.46 1.31 -7.41
N LYS A 63 -2.88 1.13 -8.66
CA LYS A 63 -4.09 0.38 -8.98
C LYS A 63 -3.98 -1.07 -8.50
N LYS A 64 -2.82 -1.70 -8.70
CA LYS A 64 -2.54 -3.05 -8.18
C LYS A 64 -2.64 -3.10 -6.66
N ALA A 65 -2.05 -2.13 -5.95
CA ALA A 65 -2.13 -2.04 -4.51
C ALA A 65 -3.57 -1.91 -4.01
N LEU A 66 -4.40 -1.08 -4.67
CA LEU A 66 -5.82 -0.95 -4.33
C LEU A 66 -6.60 -2.25 -4.56
N ILE A 67 -6.30 -2.99 -5.62
CA ILE A 67 -6.95 -4.28 -5.90
C ILE A 67 -6.58 -5.30 -4.81
N ILE A 68 -5.30 -5.37 -4.41
CA ILE A 68 -4.83 -6.24 -3.33
C ILE A 68 -5.55 -5.89 -2.01
N VAL A 69 -5.51 -4.63 -1.60
CA VAL A 69 -6.16 -4.18 -0.35
C VAL A 69 -7.67 -4.44 -0.40
N LYS A 70 -8.31 -4.21 -1.54
CA LYS A 70 -9.74 -4.51 -1.73
C LYS A 70 -10.05 -5.99 -1.56
N ALA A 71 -9.27 -6.87 -2.18
CA ALA A 71 -9.49 -8.32 -2.09
C ALA A 71 -9.36 -8.79 -0.63
N HIS A 72 -8.28 -8.41 0.05
CA HIS A 72 -8.08 -8.74 1.46
C HIS A 72 -9.16 -8.14 2.38
N ALA A 73 -9.60 -6.90 2.13
CA ALA A 73 -10.69 -6.30 2.88
C ALA A 73 -12.00 -7.07 2.66
N GLN A 74 -12.28 -7.49 1.43
CA GLN A 74 -13.48 -8.26 1.11
C GLN A 74 -13.48 -9.62 1.82
N ASP A 75 -12.34 -10.30 1.85
CA ASP A 75 -12.19 -11.58 2.54
C ASP A 75 -12.42 -11.40 4.05
N LEU A 76 -11.79 -10.38 4.66
CA LEU A 76 -11.93 -10.08 6.08
C LEU A 76 -13.37 -9.69 6.47
N ASP A 77 -14.04 -8.88 5.64
CA ASP A 77 -15.46 -8.51 5.82
C ASP A 77 -16.38 -9.76 5.78
N ASN A 78 -16.03 -10.72 4.91
CA ASN A 78 -16.73 -11.99 4.79
C ASN A 78 -16.29 -13.06 5.81
N SER A 79 -15.41 -12.73 6.75
CA SER A 79 -14.82 -13.67 7.71
C SER A 79 -14.10 -14.87 7.04
N GLN A 80 -13.53 -14.64 5.86
CA GLN A 80 -12.71 -15.60 5.14
C GLN A 80 -11.23 -15.43 5.52
N VAL A 81 -10.51 -16.56 5.62
CA VAL A 81 -9.12 -16.61 6.11
C VAL A 81 -8.15 -17.03 5.00
N VAL A 82 -8.63 -17.25 3.78
CA VAL A 82 -7.80 -17.69 2.65
C VAL A 82 -7.50 -16.48 1.78
N ALA A 83 -6.24 -16.04 1.78
CA ALA A 83 -5.82 -14.95 0.91
C ALA A 83 -5.81 -15.38 -0.56
N ASP A 84 -6.45 -14.58 -1.42
CA ASP A 84 -6.41 -14.78 -2.86
C ASP A 84 -5.06 -14.33 -3.44
N LEU A 85 -4.16 -15.28 -3.66
CA LEU A 85 -2.85 -15.08 -4.29
C LEU A 85 -2.93 -14.80 -5.80
N SER A 86 -4.12 -14.73 -6.41
CA SER A 86 -4.27 -14.43 -7.84
C SER A 86 -3.87 -13.01 -8.20
N VAL A 87 -3.84 -12.10 -7.23
CA VAL A 87 -3.43 -10.70 -7.40
C VAL A 87 -2.12 -10.43 -6.68
N THR A 88 -1.03 -10.30 -7.45
CA THR A 88 0.30 -9.90 -6.94
C THR A 88 0.93 -8.84 -7.83
N PHE A 89 1.88 -8.08 -7.31
CA PHE A 89 2.72 -7.16 -8.10
C PHE A 89 3.56 -7.92 -9.13
N SER A 90 3.52 -7.44 -10.36
CA SER A 90 4.36 -7.87 -11.48
C SER A 90 5.78 -7.32 -11.37
N ASP A 91 6.70 -7.85 -12.16
CA ASP A 91 8.11 -7.41 -12.17
C ASP A 91 8.27 -5.92 -12.48
N ALA A 92 7.40 -5.36 -13.35
CA ALA A 92 7.39 -3.93 -13.65
C ALA A 92 6.94 -3.09 -12.45
N GLU A 93 5.95 -3.59 -11.68
CA GLU A 93 5.40 -2.89 -10.53
C GLU A 93 6.30 -3.01 -9.29
N ARG A 94 7.13 -4.07 -9.20
CA ARG A 94 8.10 -4.27 -8.11
C ARG A 94 9.13 -3.15 -7.96
N HIS A 95 9.34 -2.32 -8.97
CA HIS A 95 10.17 -1.13 -8.82
C HIS A 95 9.56 -0.11 -7.83
N TYR A 96 8.24 -0.11 -7.67
CA TYR A 96 7.51 0.85 -6.84
C TYR A 96 7.27 0.36 -5.41
N ILE A 97 7.46 -0.93 -5.10
CA ILE A 97 7.20 -1.45 -3.75
C ILE A 97 8.38 -1.20 -2.79
N ALA A 98 8.11 -1.26 -1.49
CA ALA A 98 9.10 -1.01 -0.45
C ALA A 98 9.95 -2.25 -0.12
N ILE A 99 9.31 -3.43 -0.08
CA ILE A 99 9.92 -4.70 0.30
C ILE A 99 9.92 -5.61 -0.93
N ASN A 100 11.01 -5.58 -1.69
CA ASN A 100 11.17 -6.40 -2.88
C ASN A 100 11.98 -7.67 -2.56
N LEU A 101 11.29 -8.67 -2.00
CA LEU A 101 11.87 -9.98 -1.70
C LEU A 101 11.41 -11.02 -2.74
N PRO A 102 12.25 -12.00 -3.09
CA PRO A 102 11.84 -13.15 -3.89
C PRO A 102 10.71 -13.92 -3.19
N LYS A 103 9.76 -14.44 -3.97
CA LYS A 103 8.63 -15.22 -3.43
C LYS A 103 9.13 -16.49 -2.72
N GLU A 104 10.24 -17.04 -3.18
CA GLU A 104 10.90 -18.24 -2.64
C GLU A 104 11.53 -18.01 -1.25
N GLU A 105 11.87 -16.76 -0.93
CA GLU A 105 12.44 -16.36 0.36
C GLU A 105 11.39 -15.83 1.34
N THR A 106 10.12 -15.85 0.93
CA THR A 106 9.01 -15.28 1.70
C THR A 106 8.15 -16.39 2.29
N GLU A 107 8.03 -16.42 3.63
CA GLU A 107 7.24 -17.41 4.36
C GLU A 107 5.73 -17.28 4.07
N ASP A 108 5.23 -16.05 3.97
CA ASP A 108 3.85 -15.75 3.60
C ASP A 108 3.80 -14.68 2.49
N PRO A 109 3.76 -15.11 1.21
CA PRO A 109 3.70 -14.20 0.08
C PRO A 109 2.44 -13.32 0.06
N ALA A 110 1.31 -13.79 0.59
CA ALA A 110 0.09 -12.99 0.60
C ALA A 110 0.21 -11.80 1.55
N THR A 111 0.72 -12.05 2.75
CA THR A 111 0.96 -11.00 3.75
C THR A 111 1.99 -9.98 3.24
N LEU A 112 3.06 -10.43 2.56
CA LEU A 112 4.04 -9.52 1.97
C LEU A 112 3.43 -8.60 0.89
N GLU A 113 2.57 -9.14 0.04
CA GLU A 113 1.92 -8.37 -1.04
C GLU A 113 0.93 -7.35 -0.44
N LEU A 114 0.17 -7.73 0.58
CA LEU A 114 -0.69 -6.81 1.33
C LEU A 114 0.11 -5.70 2.04
N ASP A 115 1.19 -6.05 2.75
CA ASP A 115 2.03 -5.07 3.44
C ASP A 115 2.61 -4.06 2.45
N ASN A 116 3.16 -4.53 1.32
CA ASN A 116 3.64 -3.65 0.26
C ASN A 116 2.53 -2.77 -0.32
N ALA A 117 1.32 -3.31 -0.51
CA ALA A 117 0.18 -2.54 -0.99
C ALA A 117 -0.18 -1.42 0.00
N LEU A 118 -0.29 -1.73 1.30
CA LEU A 118 -0.60 -0.74 2.34
C LEU A 118 0.49 0.34 2.45
N ILE A 119 1.76 -0.05 2.39
CA ILE A 119 2.89 0.89 2.39
C ILE A 119 2.82 1.82 1.16
N LEU A 120 2.53 1.27 -0.02
CA LEU A 120 2.45 2.04 -1.25
C LEU A 120 1.27 3.03 -1.24
N LEU A 121 0.08 2.61 -0.78
CA LEU A 121 -1.07 3.50 -0.63
C LEU A 121 -0.80 4.62 0.39
N TYR A 122 -0.23 4.28 1.54
CA TYR A 122 0.20 5.26 2.53
C TYR A 122 1.15 6.29 1.92
N THR A 123 2.18 5.83 1.20
CA THR A 123 3.18 6.71 0.60
C THR A 123 2.58 7.62 -0.46
N ALA A 124 1.74 7.10 -1.35
CA ALA A 124 1.09 7.93 -2.37
C ALA A 124 0.14 8.96 -1.76
N ALA A 125 -0.67 8.56 -0.77
CA ALA A 125 -1.54 9.45 -0.01
C ALA A 125 -0.74 10.54 0.71
N PHE A 126 0.34 10.18 1.40
CA PHE A 126 1.21 11.11 2.12
C PHE A 126 1.90 12.12 1.20
N ILE A 127 2.19 11.74 -0.04
CA ILE A 127 2.78 12.64 -1.05
C ILE A 127 1.71 13.57 -1.67
N GLY A 128 0.51 13.06 -1.90
CA GLY A 128 -0.48 13.68 -2.78
C GLY A 128 -1.73 14.27 -2.10
N SER A 129 -1.96 14.00 -0.81
CA SER A 129 -3.14 14.47 -0.07
C SER A 129 -2.75 15.34 1.12
N PRO A 130 -2.66 16.67 0.96
CA PRO A 130 -2.33 17.58 2.06
C PRO A 130 -3.42 17.60 3.14
N ASP A 131 -4.67 17.42 2.75
CA ASP A 131 -5.81 17.39 3.68
C ASP A 131 -5.76 16.19 4.64
N ASP A 132 -5.06 15.11 4.27
CA ASP A 132 -4.88 13.92 5.09
C ASP A 132 -3.50 13.87 5.79
N GLU A 133 -2.70 14.94 5.76
CA GLU A 133 -1.35 14.96 6.33
C GLU A 133 -1.34 14.53 7.81
N LEU A 134 -2.19 15.16 8.63
CA LEU A 134 -2.26 14.87 10.06
C LEU A 134 -2.67 13.41 10.37
N PRO A 135 -3.79 12.88 9.84
CA PRO A 135 -4.15 11.49 10.12
C PRO A 135 -3.10 10.51 9.57
N LEU A 136 -2.44 10.80 8.45
CA LEU A 136 -1.38 9.94 7.93
C LEU A 136 -0.12 9.96 8.81
N ASP A 137 0.30 11.13 9.29
CA ASP A 137 1.48 11.27 10.17
C ASP A 137 1.34 10.41 11.44
N GLU A 138 0.14 10.35 12.03
CA GLU A 138 -0.16 9.49 13.19
C GLU A 138 0.09 7.99 12.90
N HIS A 139 0.03 7.58 11.64
CA HIS A 139 0.25 6.21 11.19
C HIS A 139 1.66 5.93 10.67
N GLN A 140 2.55 6.91 10.58
CA GLN A 140 3.93 6.71 10.14
C GLN A 140 4.66 5.65 11.00
N LYS A 141 4.45 5.67 12.32
CA LYS A 141 5.02 4.68 13.26
C LYS A 141 4.48 3.27 13.05
N PHE A 142 3.28 3.12 12.49
CA PHE A 142 2.74 1.82 12.12
C PHE A 142 3.46 1.28 10.88
N ILE A 143 3.62 2.10 9.85
CA ILE A 143 4.35 1.73 8.63
C ILE A 143 5.80 1.35 8.95
N ALA A 144 6.48 2.13 9.79
CA ALA A 144 7.83 1.82 10.24
C ALA A 144 7.92 0.48 11.00
N ARG A 145 6.87 0.09 11.73
CA ARG A 145 6.79 -1.21 12.42
C ARG A 145 6.57 -2.37 11.44
N VAL A 146 5.71 -2.21 10.43
CA VAL A 146 5.55 -3.21 9.36
C VAL A 146 6.90 -3.46 8.69
N LEU A 147 7.58 -2.39 8.26
CA LEU A 147 8.91 -2.47 7.68
C LEU A 147 9.95 -3.11 8.61
N ALA A 148 9.86 -2.88 9.92
CA ALA A 148 10.75 -3.50 10.90
C ALA A 148 10.62 -5.02 10.97
N GLY A 149 9.45 -5.58 10.67
CA GLY A 149 9.26 -7.03 10.53
C GLY A 149 10.17 -7.66 9.47
N TYR A 150 10.50 -6.89 8.43
CA TYR A 150 11.35 -7.34 7.31
C TYR A 150 12.82 -6.90 7.44
N LYS A 151 13.19 -6.22 8.52
CA LYS A 151 14.54 -5.64 8.72
C LYS A 151 15.67 -6.67 8.48
N LYS A 152 15.51 -7.88 9.03
CA LYS A 152 16.51 -8.96 8.94
C LYS A 152 16.70 -9.46 7.51
N VAL A 153 15.61 -9.69 6.77
CA VAL A 153 15.65 -10.20 5.39
C VAL A 153 16.08 -9.12 4.40
N LEU A 154 15.88 -7.84 4.74
CA LEU A 154 16.40 -6.71 3.99
C LEU A 154 17.90 -6.42 4.27
N GLY A 155 18.54 -7.17 5.18
CA GLY A 155 19.96 -6.98 5.52
C GLY A 155 20.27 -5.65 6.23
N ILE A 156 19.29 -5.07 6.92
CA ILE A 156 19.44 -3.81 7.66
C ILE A 156 19.73 -4.16 9.12
N GLU A 157 20.84 -3.67 9.69
CA GLU A 157 21.22 -3.91 11.10
C GLU A 157 20.65 -2.91 12.11
#